data_AF-A0A2T7TU95-F1
#
_entry.id   AF-A0A2T7TU95-F1
#
_cell.length_a   1.000
_cell.length_b   1.000
_cell.length_c   1.000
_cell.angle_alpha   90.00
_cell.angle_beta   90.00
_cell.angle_gamma   90.00
#
_symmetry.space_group_name_H-M   'P 1'
#
loop_
_entity.id
_entity.type
_entity.pdbx_description
1 polymer ?
#
loop_
_entity_poly.entity_id
_entity_poly.type
_entity_poly.pdbx_seq_one_letter_code
_entity_poly.pdbx_strand_id
1 'polypeptide(L)'
;MALAAVMSGCLATNDRAAVPGPQLTAARVGGYGDIRFWGDEVTPTIETVIRRQYRQVRDAALAGEPGARTRKADFLAISGGGGDGAYAAGFLTGWTRRGQRPHFEVVTGVSTGALAAPFAFLGPYYDSVLKDLYTKYGDSDLVMDRGILGLLGSSLYDTAPLKRLIEQYMTDDTLDAIAREYSKGRRLLVQTTNIDAQRPVIWDLSAIAASQQPDRRDLIVRVLLASSAIPGAFPPVRISVNANGRAYDELHVDGGVSAQIFFAPPRTRFARFEQTAFGAARQRTLYVIRNGKLTPDYKPTDEAVLSLAVRSITTLTKYQGLSDLRRLDRIARETNARVLFTSIPSGFTKAARSEFDREYMGELFRVGERMGMSGRAWQSGPPPAPALAL
;
A
#
# COMPACT_ATOMS: atom_id res chain seq x y z
N MET A 1 11.79 -0.85 -64.69
CA MET A 1 11.79 0.29 -63.76
C MET A 1 10.73 0.02 -62.70
N ALA A 2 11.15 -0.35 -61.48
CA ALA A 2 10.36 -0.23 -60.24
C ALA A 2 11.27 -0.69 -59.08
N LEU A 3 12.07 0.24 -58.56
CA LEU A 3 12.90 0.04 -57.38
C LEU A 3 11.97 0.19 -56.17
N ALA A 4 11.68 -0.90 -55.46
CA ALA A 4 10.91 -0.85 -54.22
C ALA A 4 11.80 -0.28 -53.10
N ALA A 5 11.62 0.99 -52.79
CA ALA A 5 12.24 1.65 -51.64
C ALA A 5 11.58 1.14 -50.35
N VAL A 6 12.26 0.23 -49.65
CA VAL A 6 11.90 -0.13 -48.28
C VAL A 6 12.37 1.02 -47.38
N MET A 7 11.46 1.91 -47.02
CA MET A 7 11.72 2.89 -45.97
C MET A 7 11.82 2.16 -44.64
N SER A 8 13.05 1.96 -44.16
CA SER A 8 13.35 1.66 -42.76
C SER A 8 12.96 2.87 -41.92
N GLY A 9 11.69 2.97 -41.54
CA GLY A 9 11.29 3.86 -40.46
C GLY A 9 11.98 3.39 -39.19
N CYS A 10 12.87 4.21 -38.64
CA CYS A 10 13.30 4.06 -37.25
C CYS A 10 12.04 4.14 -36.38
N LEU A 11 11.50 2.99 -36.01
CA LEU A 11 10.65 2.89 -34.83
C LEU A 11 11.53 3.43 -33.70
N ALA A 12 11.23 4.63 -33.21
CA ALA A 12 11.69 5.06 -31.90
C ALA A 12 11.06 4.09 -30.91
N THR A 13 11.72 2.96 -30.68
CA THR A 13 11.36 2.05 -29.61
C THR A 13 11.45 2.86 -28.34
N ASN A 14 10.36 2.87 -27.59
CA ASN A 14 10.22 3.51 -26.29
C ASN A 14 11.01 2.71 -25.25
N ASP A 15 12.29 2.44 -25.58
CA ASP A 15 13.16 1.46 -24.94
C ASP A 15 13.51 1.95 -23.55
N ARG A 16 12.98 1.20 -22.60
CA ARG A 16 13.23 1.41 -21.19
C ARG A 16 14.70 1.14 -20.89
N ALA A 17 15.41 2.12 -20.34
CA ALA A 17 16.74 1.93 -19.79
C ALA A 17 16.63 1.28 -18.40
N ALA A 18 16.68 -0.05 -18.31
CA ALA A 18 16.66 -0.75 -17.03
C ALA A 18 17.93 -0.48 -16.21
N VAL A 19 17.77 -0.40 -14.88
CA VAL A 19 18.91 -0.24 -13.96
C VAL A 19 19.75 -1.53 -13.98
N PRO A 20 21.06 -1.46 -14.26
CA PRO A 20 21.93 -2.64 -14.18
C PRO A 20 21.95 -3.19 -12.75
N GLY A 21 21.92 -4.53 -12.59
CA GLY A 21 21.89 -5.20 -11.27
C GLY A 21 22.87 -4.64 -10.23
N PRO A 22 24.18 -4.47 -10.56
CA PRO A 22 25.16 -3.90 -9.64
C PRO A 22 24.89 -2.46 -9.19
N GLN A 23 24.02 -1.72 -9.91
CA GLN A 23 23.69 -0.32 -9.64
C GLN A 23 22.36 -0.15 -8.90
N LEU A 24 21.59 -1.22 -8.68
CA LEU A 24 20.28 -1.15 -8.01
C LEU A 24 20.35 -0.46 -6.64
N THR A 25 21.39 -0.73 -5.86
CA THR A 25 21.56 -0.11 -4.54
C THR A 25 21.90 1.38 -4.61
N ALA A 26 22.45 1.86 -5.74
CA ALA A 26 22.78 3.25 -5.98
C ALA A 26 21.61 4.04 -6.61
N ALA A 27 20.60 3.36 -7.15
CA ALA A 27 19.48 4.00 -7.83
C ALA A 27 18.63 4.85 -6.87
N ARG A 28 18.45 6.13 -7.20
CA ARG A 28 17.67 7.11 -6.43
C ARG A 28 16.75 7.90 -7.34
N VAL A 29 15.58 8.30 -6.84
CA VAL A 29 14.75 9.28 -7.55
C VAL A 29 15.43 10.65 -7.46
N GLY A 30 15.61 11.33 -8.59
CA GLY A 30 16.34 12.59 -8.66
C GLY A 30 15.72 13.68 -7.79
N GLY A 31 16.55 14.47 -7.09
CA GLY A 31 16.10 15.59 -6.26
C GLY A 31 15.55 15.21 -4.87
N TYR A 32 15.24 13.94 -4.63
CA TYR A 32 14.74 13.49 -3.34
C TYR A 32 15.85 12.94 -2.43
N GLY A 33 15.65 13.11 -1.12
CA GLY A 33 16.47 12.45 -0.10
C GLY A 33 16.00 11.01 0.18
N ASP A 34 16.07 10.59 1.44
CA ASP A 34 15.60 9.27 1.88
C ASP A 34 14.07 9.16 1.85
N ILE A 35 13.49 8.95 0.66
CA ILE A 35 12.05 8.79 0.45
C ILE A 35 11.61 7.34 0.19
N ARG A 36 12.57 6.42 0.05
CA ARG A 36 12.28 5.00 -0.19
C ARG A 36 13.39 4.10 0.35
N PHE A 37 13.03 2.85 0.64
CA PHE A 37 13.94 1.81 1.09
C PHE A 37 13.41 0.42 0.73
N TRP A 38 14.29 -0.58 0.71
CA TRP A 38 13.90 -1.97 0.51
C TRP A 38 13.09 -2.48 1.72
N GLY A 39 11.99 -3.18 1.45
CA GLY A 39 11.09 -3.72 2.49
C GLY A 39 11.57 -5.02 3.13
N ASP A 40 12.59 -5.65 2.56
CA ASP A 40 13.10 -6.97 2.94
C ASP A 40 14.44 -6.93 3.69
N GLU A 41 15.05 -5.75 3.85
CA GLU A 41 16.34 -5.59 4.54
C GLU A 41 16.40 -4.32 5.41
N VAL A 42 17.29 -4.34 6.39
CA VAL A 42 17.64 -3.16 7.18
C VAL A 42 18.93 -2.56 6.63
N THR A 43 18.83 -1.35 6.09
CA THR A 43 19.94 -0.56 5.55
C THR A 43 20.24 0.67 6.41
N PRO A 44 21.41 1.31 6.24
CA PRO A 44 21.70 2.61 6.87
C PRO A 44 20.64 3.69 6.56
N THR A 45 20.00 3.63 5.38
CA THR A 45 18.91 4.54 4.99
C THR A 45 17.73 4.42 5.94
N ILE A 46 17.19 3.22 6.17
CA ILE A 46 16.04 3.05 7.07
C ILE A 46 16.41 3.36 8.52
N GLU A 47 17.63 3.06 8.97
CA GLU A 47 18.06 3.49 10.31
C GLU A 47 18.05 5.03 10.45
N THR A 48 18.48 5.74 9.41
CA THR A 48 18.47 7.21 9.38
C THR A 48 17.03 7.76 9.40
N VAL A 49 16.13 7.14 8.64
CA VAL A 49 14.69 7.48 8.62
C VAL A 49 14.08 7.29 10.01
N ILE A 50 14.35 6.16 10.69
CA ILE A 50 13.83 5.88 12.05
C ILE A 50 14.39 6.88 13.06
N ARG A 51 15.70 7.17 13.03
CA ARG A 51 16.31 8.18 13.93
C ARG A 51 15.68 9.57 13.72
N ARG A 52 15.45 9.97 12.46
CA ARG A 52 14.77 11.23 12.15
C ARG A 52 13.35 11.24 12.68
N GLN A 53 12.60 10.16 12.44
CA GLN A 53 11.24 9.98 12.92
C GLN A 53 11.16 10.16 14.44
N TYR A 54 12.02 9.49 15.20
CA TYR A 54 11.93 9.52 16.66
C TYR A 54 12.37 10.85 17.26
N ARG A 55 13.29 11.58 16.61
CA ARG A 55 13.57 12.98 16.97
C ARG A 55 12.32 13.84 16.79
N GLN A 56 11.66 13.76 15.63
CA GLN A 56 10.42 14.50 15.38
C GLN A 56 9.31 14.13 16.39
N VAL A 57 9.11 12.85 16.70
CA VAL A 57 8.13 12.41 17.71
C VAL A 57 8.46 12.99 19.09
N ARG A 58 9.74 12.99 19.48
CA ARG A 58 10.18 13.56 20.76
C ARG A 58 9.89 15.06 20.80
N ASP A 59 10.30 15.77 19.77
CA ASP A 59 10.18 17.24 19.71
C ASP A 59 8.69 17.64 19.67
N ALA A 60 7.86 16.91 18.91
CA ALA A 60 6.41 17.09 18.89
C ALA A 60 5.75 16.78 20.25
N ALA A 61 6.20 15.74 20.94
CA ALA A 61 5.71 15.41 22.28
C ALA A 61 6.08 16.48 23.32
N LEU A 62 7.27 17.07 23.22
CA LEU A 62 7.69 18.21 24.05
C LEU A 62 6.86 19.47 23.76
N ALA A 63 6.45 19.66 22.50
CA ALA A 63 5.57 20.75 22.09
C ALA A 63 4.08 20.51 22.43
N GLY A 64 3.71 19.35 22.97
CA GLY A 64 2.32 19.02 23.31
C GLY A 64 1.44 18.70 22.09
N GLU A 65 2.03 18.33 20.95
CA GLU A 65 1.29 18.00 19.73
C GLU A 65 0.35 16.79 19.94
N PRO A 66 -0.92 16.87 19.51
CA PRO A 66 -1.86 15.76 19.62
C PRO A 66 -1.34 14.49 18.94
N GLY A 67 -1.35 13.38 19.68
CA GLY A 67 -0.94 12.07 19.17
C GLY A 67 0.56 11.77 19.23
N ALA A 68 1.42 12.78 19.47
CA ALA A 68 2.84 12.57 19.69
C ALA A 68 3.10 11.99 21.09
N ARG A 69 3.69 10.79 21.17
CA ARG A 69 3.80 10.02 22.42
C ARG A 69 5.14 9.29 22.51
N THR A 70 5.86 9.49 23.61
CA THR A 70 7.18 8.87 23.84
C THR A 70 7.11 7.53 24.58
N ARG A 71 5.95 7.16 25.13
CA ARG A 71 5.74 5.92 25.91
C ARG A 71 4.97 4.84 25.15
N LYS A 72 4.18 5.23 24.14
CA LYS A 72 3.37 4.31 23.33
C LYS A 72 3.35 4.72 21.87
N ALA A 73 3.23 3.73 20.98
CA ALA A 73 3.08 3.95 19.54
C ALA A 73 2.04 3.00 18.95
N ASP A 74 1.07 3.57 18.25
CA ASP A 74 0.00 2.85 17.58
C ASP A 74 0.26 2.88 16.06
N PHE A 75 0.18 1.73 15.42
CA PHE A 75 0.49 1.52 14.00
C PHE A 75 -0.72 0.92 13.30
N LEU A 76 -0.95 1.30 12.04
CA LEU A 76 -1.99 0.72 11.20
C LEU A 76 -1.37 0.13 9.95
N ALA A 77 -1.72 -1.11 9.62
CA ALA A 77 -1.42 -1.72 8.33
C ALA A 77 -2.72 -2.08 7.61
N ILE A 78 -2.85 -1.63 6.37
CA ILE A 78 -4.02 -1.91 5.52
C ILE A 78 -3.55 -2.77 4.34
N SER A 79 -4.10 -3.99 4.24
CA SER A 79 -3.66 -4.94 3.22
C SER A 79 -4.16 -4.61 1.82
N GLY A 80 -3.58 -5.30 0.83
CA GLY A 80 -4.18 -5.44 -0.49
C GLY A 80 -5.49 -6.25 -0.48
N GLY A 81 -6.19 -6.26 -1.61
CA GLY A 81 -7.49 -6.92 -1.77
C GLY A 81 -8.42 -6.35 -2.85
N GLY A 82 -7.96 -5.44 -3.70
CA GLY A 82 -8.80 -4.87 -4.77
C GLY A 82 -10.08 -4.20 -4.26
N GLY A 83 -11.24 -4.59 -4.79
CA GLY A 83 -12.56 -4.11 -4.35
C GLY A 83 -12.86 -4.39 -2.86
N ASP A 84 -12.23 -5.41 -2.25
CA ASP A 84 -12.42 -5.73 -0.84
C ASP A 84 -11.91 -4.63 0.11
N GLY A 85 -11.15 -3.65 -0.41
CA GLY A 85 -10.76 -2.44 0.33
C GLY A 85 -11.93 -1.66 0.93
N ALA A 86 -13.15 -1.86 0.40
CA ALA A 86 -14.37 -1.28 0.95
C ALA A 86 -14.60 -1.71 2.41
N TYR A 87 -14.16 -2.91 2.79
CA TYR A 87 -14.18 -3.36 4.18
C TYR A 87 -13.34 -2.45 5.09
N ALA A 88 -12.09 -2.15 4.70
CA ALA A 88 -11.23 -1.26 5.49
C ALA A 88 -11.80 0.15 5.60
N ALA A 89 -12.30 0.72 4.50
CA ALA A 89 -12.92 2.04 4.51
C ALA A 89 -14.13 2.10 5.46
N GLY A 90 -15.00 1.09 5.38
CA GLY A 90 -16.13 0.95 6.29
C GLY A 90 -15.68 0.79 7.73
N PHE A 91 -14.73 -0.11 7.98
CA PHE A 91 -14.21 -0.39 9.32
C PHE A 91 -13.62 0.85 9.99
N LEU A 92 -12.78 1.60 9.28
CA LEU A 92 -12.20 2.84 9.79
C LEU A 92 -13.28 3.87 10.13
N THR A 93 -14.29 4.02 9.27
CA THR A 93 -15.43 4.92 9.50
C THR A 93 -16.23 4.52 10.75
N GLY A 94 -16.53 3.22 10.90
CA GLY A 94 -17.23 2.70 12.07
C GLY A 94 -16.42 2.85 13.36
N TRP A 95 -15.11 2.64 13.28
CA TRP A 95 -14.19 2.76 14.42
C TRP A 95 -13.99 4.21 14.87
N THR A 96 -14.00 5.16 13.93
CA THR A 96 -14.09 6.59 14.23
C THR A 96 -15.38 6.89 14.97
N ARG A 97 -16.55 6.44 14.48
CA ARG A 97 -17.84 6.67 15.15
C ARG A 97 -17.90 6.07 16.56
N ARG A 98 -17.17 4.98 16.79
CA ARG A 98 -17.01 4.38 18.12
C ARG A 98 -16.20 5.27 19.08
N GLY A 99 -15.44 6.25 18.58
CA GLY A 99 -14.61 7.16 19.38
C GLY A 99 -13.32 6.52 19.91
N GLN A 100 -12.90 5.39 19.36
CA GLN A 100 -11.77 4.60 19.87
C GLN A 100 -10.62 4.43 18.87
N ARG A 101 -10.73 5.03 17.68
CA ARG A 101 -9.66 4.98 16.67
C ARG A 101 -8.47 5.82 17.14
N PRO A 102 -7.27 5.24 17.30
CA PRO A 102 -6.11 5.97 17.78
C PRO A 102 -5.53 6.88 16.68
N HIS A 103 -4.71 7.83 17.10
CA HIS A 103 -3.81 8.54 16.19
C HIS A 103 -2.61 7.66 15.90
N PHE A 104 -2.53 7.15 14.67
CA PHE A 104 -1.45 6.24 14.27
C PHE A 104 -0.15 7.00 14.03
N GLU A 105 0.95 6.56 14.65
CA GLU A 105 2.29 7.05 14.38
C GLU A 105 2.75 6.63 12.98
N VAL A 106 2.39 5.43 12.53
CA VAL A 106 2.69 4.96 11.18
C VAL A 106 1.44 4.29 10.60
N VAL A 107 1.14 4.63 9.34
CA VAL A 107 0.14 3.94 8.53
C VAL A 107 0.85 3.35 7.32
N THR A 108 0.69 2.05 7.11
CA THR A 108 1.18 1.33 5.93
C THR A 108 0.02 0.91 5.03
N GLY A 109 0.25 0.92 3.72
CA GLY A 109 -0.72 0.48 2.73
C GLY A 109 -0.09 -0.32 1.60
N VAL A 110 -0.82 -1.34 1.14
CA VAL A 110 -0.46 -2.16 -0.02
C VAL A 110 -1.67 -2.24 -0.96
N SER A 111 -1.49 -2.04 -2.27
CA SER A 111 -2.58 -2.17 -3.25
C SER A 111 -3.75 -1.26 -2.90
N THR A 112 -4.98 -1.77 -2.86
CA THR A 112 -6.14 -1.03 -2.38
C THR A 112 -5.88 -0.34 -1.03
N GLY A 113 -5.14 -0.99 -0.11
CA GLY A 113 -4.74 -0.40 1.16
C GLY A 113 -3.85 0.84 1.01
N ALA A 114 -3.04 0.95 -0.05
CA ALA A 114 -2.28 2.15 -0.36
C ALA A 114 -3.17 3.34 -0.74
N LEU A 115 -4.31 3.08 -1.39
CA LEU A 115 -5.29 4.13 -1.73
C LEU A 115 -6.08 4.59 -0.50
N ALA A 116 -6.37 3.69 0.44
CA ALA A 116 -7.01 4.04 1.71
C ALA A 116 -6.07 4.71 2.73
N ALA A 117 -4.78 4.36 2.72
CA ALA A 117 -3.80 4.75 3.72
C ALA A 117 -3.63 6.27 3.92
N PRO A 118 -3.58 7.13 2.89
CA PRO A 118 -3.49 8.58 3.06
C PRO A 118 -4.61 9.14 3.93
N PHE A 119 -5.85 8.73 3.67
CA PHE A 119 -7.03 9.19 4.42
C PHE A 119 -7.09 8.55 5.80
N ALA A 120 -6.66 7.29 5.91
CA ALA A 120 -6.53 6.64 7.20
C ALA A 120 -5.51 7.36 8.12
N PHE A 121 -4.42 7.85 7.52
CA PHE A 121 -3.34 8.61 8.14
C PHE A 121 -3.79 10.01 8.53
N LEU A 122 -4.52 10.73 7.68
CA LEU A 122 -5.02 12.07 8.01
C LEU A 122 -6.14 12.04 9.06
N GLY A 123 -6.84 10.91 9.20
CA GLY A 123 -7.74 10.63 10.31
C GLY A 123 -9.22 10.92 10.04
N PRO A 124 -10.05 11.04 11.10
CA PRO A 124 -11.51 11.08 11.02
C PRO A 124 -12.13 12.06 10.02
N TYR A 125 -11.50 13.22 9.80
CA TYR A 125 -11.99 14.24 8.86
C TYR A 125 -12.09 13.70 7.43
N TYR A 126 -11.28 12.70 7.07
CA TYR A 126 -11.23 12.10 5.74
C TYR A 126 -12.05 10.81 5.62
N ASP A 127 -12.89 10.46 6.60
CA ASP A 127 -13.72 9.26 6.54
C ASP A 127 -14.80 9.35 5.44
N SER A 128 -15.27 10.55 5.10
CA SER A 128 -16.15 10.77 3.95
C SER A 128 -15.45 10.47 2.63
N VAL A 129 -14.16 10.80 2.52
CA VAL A 129 -13.34 10.47 1.35
C VAL A 129 -13.14 8.97 1.24
N LEU A 130 -12.87 8.27 2.36
CA LEU A 130 -12.82 6.81 2.39
C LEU A 130 -14.14 6.20 1.92
N LYS A 131 -15.28 6.70 2.41
CA LYS A 131 -16.58 6.23 1.95
C LYS A 131 -16.79 6.44 0.46
N ASP A 132 -16.49 7.63 -0.04
CA ASP A 132 -16.69 7.98 -1.45
C ASP A 132 -15.84 7.11 -2.36
N LEU A 133 -14.55 6.98 -2.07
CA LEU A 133 -13.60 6.19 -2.85
C LEU A 133 -14.05 4.73 -3.04
N TYR A 134 -14.71 4.17 -2.02
CA TYR A 134 -15.10 2.75 -2.01
C TYR A 134 -16.59 2.50 -2.23
N THR A 135 -17.41 3.52 -2.49
CA THR A 135 -18.85 3.32 -2.71
C THR A 135 -19.42 4.09 -3.91
N LYS A 136 -18.72 5.11 -4.43
CA LYS A 136 -19.17 5.91 -5.58
C LYS A 136 -18.63 5.42 -6.92
N TYR A 137 -17.47 4.77 -6.93
CA TYR A 137 -16.80 4.33 -8.16
C TYR A 137 -16.97 2.82 -8.37
N GLY A 138 -16.99 2.39 -9.63
CA GLY A 138 -16.94 0.98 -10.02
C GLY A 138 -15.99 0.74 -11.20
N ASP A 139 -16.06 -0.42 -11.85
CA ASP A 139 -15.08 -0.81 -12.88
C ASP A 139 -14.90 0.24 -13.98
N SER A 140 -16.01 0.76 -14.55
CA SER A 140 -15.97 1.75 -15.63
C SER A 140 -15.34 3.09 -15.24
N ASP A 141 -15.30 3.40 -13.94
CA ASP A 141 -14.70 4.63 -13.41
C ASP A 141 -13.20 4.47 -13.15
N LEU A 142 -12.75 3.23 -12.95
CA LEU A 142 -11.40 2.91 -12.48
C LEU A 142 -10.51 2.37 -13.61
N VAL A 143 -11.09 1.63 -14.56
CA VAL A 143 -10.34 0.91 -15.59
C VAL A 143 -11.05 1.02 -16.94
N MET A 144 -10.28 1.02 -18.04
CA MET A 144 -10.81 0.87 -19.39
C MET A 144 -10.33 -0.45 -19.99
N ASP A 145 -11.24 -1.29 -20.44
CA ASP A 145 -10.92 -2.55 -21.12
C ASP A 145 -10.21 -2.27 -22.46
N ARG A 146 -9.06 -2.91 -22.71
CA ARG A 146 -8.30 -2.78 -23.96
C ARG A 146 -8.68 -3.82 -25.02
N GLY A 147 -9.64 -4.70 -24.73
CA GLY A 147 -10.11 -5.73 -25.65
C GLY A 147 -8.98 -6.63 -26.16
N ILE A 148 -9.07 -7.08 -27.42
CA ILE A 148 -8.07 -7.99 -28.02
C ILE A 148 -6.65 -7.40 -28.09
N LEU A 149 -6.53 -6.06 -28.11
CA LEU A 149 -5.23 -5.38 -28.08
C LEU A 149 -4.52 -5.54 -26.73
N GLY A 150 -5.28 -5.74 -25.64
CA GLY A 150 -4.72 -6.04 -24.32
C GLY A 150 -3.99 -7.39 -24.25
N LEU A 151 -4.38 -8.35 -25.09
CA LEU A 151 -3.71 -9.65 -25.21
C LEU A 151 -2.38 -9.59 -25.98
N LEU A 152 -2.21 -8.56 -26.83
CA LEU A 152 -0.97 -8.30 -27.57
C LEU A 152 -0.04 -7.31 -26.84
N GLY A 153 -0.53 -6.69 -25.76
CA GLY A 153 0.18 -5.71 -24.94
C GLY A 153 0.58 -6.25 -23.56
N SER A 154 1.03 -5.36 -22.67
CA SER A 154 1.47 -5.72 -21.32
C SER A 154 0.35 -5.79 -20.27
N SER A 155 -0.92 -5.52 -20.62
CA SER A 155 -2.05 -5.49 -19.68
C SER A 155 -3.43 -5.55 -20.35
N LEU A 156 -4.41 -6.12 -19.64
CA LEU A 156 -5.82 -6.15 -20.04
C LEU A 156 -6.50 -4.78 -20.01
N TYR A 157 -6.19 -3.96 -19.00
CA TYR A 157 -6.87 -2.70 -18.77
C TYR A 157 -5.91 -1.50 -18.90
N ASP A 158 -6.47 -0.34 -19.21
CA ASP A 158 -5.84 0.96 -19.06
C ASP A 158 -6.15 1.55 -17.68
N THR A 159 -5.13 2.04 -17.00
CA THR A 159 -5.23 2.64 -15.66
C THR A 159 -5.27 4.15 -15.68
N ALA A 160 -5.41 4.80 -16.84
CA ALA A 160 -5.62 6.24 -16.95
C ALA A 160 -6.80 6.76 -16.11
N PRO A 161 -7.96 6.08 -16.00
CA PRO A 161 -9.05 6.52 -15.11
C PRO A 161 -8.64 6.47 -13.64
N LEU A 162 -8.04 5.35 -13.18
CA LEU A 162 -7.50 5.24 -11.82
C LEU A 162 -6.47 6.33 -11.52
N LYS A 163 -5.56 6.63 -12.45
CA LYS A 163 -4.59 7.73 -12.29
C LYS A 163 -5.28 9.06 -12.05
N ARG A 164 -6.29 9.41 -12.88
CA ARG A 164 -7.06 10.65 -12.72
C ARG A 164 -7.81 10.70 -11.39
N LEU A 165 -8.33 9.56 -10.94
CA LEU A 165 -9.01 9.47 -9.65
C LEU A 165 -8.03 9.72 -8.49
N ILE A 166 -6.83 9.14 -8.54
CA ILE A 166 -5.78 9.38 -7.55
C ILE A 166 -5.41 10.87 -7.56
N GLU A 167 -5.22 11.47 -8.73
CA GLU A 167 -4.94 12.91 -8.87
C GLU A 167 -6.04 13.78 -8.26
N GLN A 168 -7.31 13.41 -8.45
CA GLN A 168 -8.46 14.14 -7.93
C GLN A 168 -8.45 14.21 -6.39
N TYR A 169 -8.01 13.16 -5.70
CA TYR A 169 -7.97 13.15 -4.24
C TYR A 169 -6.61 13.55 -3.64
N MET A 170 -5.51 13.35 -4.36
CA MET A 170 -4.17 13.80 -3.97
C MET A 170 -3.95 15.25 -4.43
N THR A 171 -4.75 16.17 -3.88
CA THR A 171 -4.59 17.61 -4.09
C THR A 171 -3.39 18.16 -3.31
N ASP A 172 -2.97 19.38 -3.62
CA ASP A 172 -1.89 20.04 -2.87
C ASP A 172 -2.27 20.20 -1.39
N ASP A 173 -3.53 20.48 -1.07
CA ASP A 173 -4.03 20.52 0.32
C ASP A 173 -3.88 19.18 1.04
N THR A 174 -4.18 18.06 0.36
CA THR A 174 -3.99 16.71 0.89
C THR A 174 -2.50 16.45 1.15
N LEU A 175 -1.64 16.82 0.21
CA LEU A 175 -0.18 16.68 0.35
C LEU A 175 0.35 17.52 1.52
N ASP A 176 -0.09 18.77 1.65
CA ASP A 176 0.33 19.66 2.73
C ASP A 176 -0.18 19.16 4.08
N ALA A 177 -1.37 18.56 4.13
CA ALA A 177 -1.85 17.87 5.33
C ALA A 177 -0.96 16.68 5.70
N ILE A 178 -0.53 15.89 4.72
CA ILE A 178 0.40 14.78 4.95
C ILE A 178 1.76 15.30 5.45
N ALA A 179 2.26 16.38 4.84
CA ALA A 179 3.53 17.01 5.22
C ALA A 179 3.50 17.58 6.65
N ARG A 180 2.38 18.18 7.08
CA ARG A 180 2.18 18.62 8.47
C ARG A 180 2.23 17.47 9.48
N GLU A 181 1.72 16.31 9.12
CA GLU A 181 1.80 15.13 9.98
C GLU A 181 3.20 14.49 9.97
N TYR A 182 3.94 14.59 8.85
CA TYR A 182 5.34 14.18 8.76
C TYR A 182 6.24 14.92 9.75
N SER A 183 6.06 16.23 9.91
CA SER A 183 6.88 17.06 10.82
C SER A 183 6.72 16.64 12.28
N LYS A 184 5.57 16.06 12.65
CA LYS A 184 5.27 15.48 13.97
C LYS A 184 5.87 14.09 14.19
N GLY A 185 6.58 13.55 13.20
CA GLY A 185 7.18 12.23 13.26
C GLY A 185 6.25 11.09 12.83
N ARG A 186 5.09 11.40 12.24
CA ARG A 186 4.20 10.38 11.68
C ARG A 186 4.69 9.94 10.30
N ARG A 187 4.40 8.70 9.91
CA ARG A 187 4.82 8.12 8.61
C ARG A 187 3.66 7.52 7.85
N LEU A 188 3.56 7.87 6.57
CA LEU A 188 2.66 7.24 5.60
C LEU A 188 3.50 6.44 4.62
N LEU A 189 3.46 5.12 4.74
CA LEU A 189 4.34 4.22 4.00
C LEU A 189 3.53 3.38 3.01
N VAL A 190 3.94 3.33 1.75
CA VAL A 190 3.27 2.55 0.70
C VAL A 190 4.24 1.55 0.09
N GLN A 191 3.81 0.30 -0.08
CA GLN A 191 4.61 -0.74 -0.71
C GLN A 191 4.29 -0.87 -2.20
N THR A 192 5.34 -0.98 -3.00
CA THR A 192 5.29 -1.45 -4.39
C THR A 192 6.23 -2.64 -4.53
N THR A 193 6.14 -3.38 -5.64
CA THR A 193 7.13 -4.40 -5.98
C THR A 193 7.95 -3.88 -7.17
N ASN A 194 9.26 -3.71 -7.00
CA ASN A 194 10.16 -3.53 -8.16
C ASN A 194 10.29 -4.90 -8.83
N ILE A 195 9.69 -5.06 -10.01
CA ILE A 195 9.51 -6.37 -10.63
C ILE A 195 10.81 -6.92 -11.21
N ASP A 196 11.71 -6.05 -11.66
CA ASP A 196 13.03 -6.44 -12.16
C ASP A 196 13.92 -6.96 -11.02
N ALA A 197 13.87 -6.29 -9.88
CA ALA A 197 14.62 -6.70 -8.70
C ALA A 197 13.93 -7.85 -7.95
N GLN A 198 12.64 -8.10 -8.21
CA GLN A 198 11.76 -8.98 -7.44
C GLN A 198 11.73 -8.66 -5.94
N ARG A 199 11.78 -7.36 -5.61
CA ARG A 199 11.90 -6.90 -4.22
C ARG A 199 10.84 -5.88 -3.82
N PRO A 200 10.37 -5.92 -2.57
CA PRO A 200 9.48 -4.90 -2.04
C PRO A 200 10.22 -3.57 -1.91
N VAL A 201 9.63 -2.49 -2.43
CA VAL A 201 10.09 -1.12 -2.21
C VAL A 201 9.04 -0.38 -1.40
N ILE A 202 9.47 0.16 -0.26
CA ILE A 202 8.64 0.97 0.63
C ILE A 202 8.92 2.44 0.34
N TRP A 203 7.87 3.18 0.04
CA TRP A 203 7.87 4.60 -0.24
C TRP A 203 7.31 5.36 0.95
N ASP A 204 8.06 6.36 1.43
CA ASP A 204 7.61 7.29 2.46
C ASP A 204 6.89 8.46 1.78
N LEU A 205 5.58 8.31 1.57
CA LEU A 205 4.76 9.34 0.93
C LEU A 205 4.73 10.63 1.75
N SER A 206 4.90 10.54 3.07
CA SER A 206 4.92 11.73 3.92
C SER A 206 6.25 12.48 3.86
N ALA A 207 7.36 11.78 3.60
CA ALA A 207 8.63 12.42 3.21
C ALA A 207 8.57 13.05 1.82
N ILE A 208 7.93 12.40 0.84
CA ILE A 208 7.74 12.98 -0.52
C ILE A 208 6.89 14.24 -0.44
N ALA A 209 5.76 14.19 0.28
CA ALA A 209 4.87 15.33 0.47
C ALA A 209 5.58 16.49 1.18
N ALA A 210 6.42 16.22 2.17
CA ALA A 210 7.20 17.24 2.88
C ALA A 210 8.42 17.78 2.12
N SER A 211 8.71 17.25 0.93
CA SER A 211 9.81 17.74 0.09
C SER A 211 9.47 19.09 -0.56
N GLN A 212 10.49 19.79 -1.04
CA GLN A 212 10.36 21.02 -1.84
C GLN A 212 10.39 20.75 -3.35
N GLN A 213 10.23 19.49 -3.76
CA GLN A 213 10.31 19.12 -5.17
C GLN A 213 9.00 19.45 -5.90
N PRO A 214 9.06 20.08 -7.09
CA PRO A 214 7.86 20.49 -7.82
C PRO A 214 7.05 19.29 -8.33
N ASP A 215 7.68 18.12 -8.50
CA ASP A 215 7.05 16.88 -8.98
C ASP A 215 6.52 15.98 -7.84
N ARG A 216 6.50 16.45 -6.58
CA ARG A 216 6.08 15.64 -5.41
C ARG A 216 4.71 15.00 -5.56
N ARG A 217 3.77 15.71 -6.17
CA ARG A 217 2.41 15.22 -6.43
C ARG A 217 2.40 14.12 -7.48
N ASP A 218 3.12 14.33 -8.58
CA ASP A 218 3.22 13.33 -9.65
C ASP A 218 3.89 12.04 -9.14
N LEU A 219 4.95 12.15 -8.33
CA LEU A 219 5.60 10.99 -7.74
C LEU A 219 4.66 10.23 -6.78
N ILE A 220 3.92 10.93 -5.90
CA ILE A 220 2.91 10.29 -5.02
C ILE A 220 1.86 9.55 -5.84
N VAL A 221 1.31 10.20 -6.88
CA VAL A 221 0.32 9.59 -7.77
C VAL A 221 0.88 8.33 -8.43
N ARG A 222 2.11 8.39 -8.97
CA ARG A 222 2.76 7.23 -9.59
C ARG A 222 3.00 6.09 -8.61
N VAL A 223 3.43 6.38 -7.38
CA VAL A 223 3.65 5.35 -6.36
C VAL A 223 2.34 4.67 -5.94
N LEU A 224 1.27 5.45 -5.73
CA LEU A 224 -0.05 4.92 -5.41
C LEU A 224 -0.59 4.05 -6.55
N LEU A 225 -0.49 4.55 -7.80
CA LEU A 225 -0.86 3.81 -8.99
C LEU A 225 -0.07 2.50 -9.13
N ALA A 226 1.25 2.55 -8.91
CA ALA A 226 2.12 1.39 -8.95
C ALA A 226 1.75 0.36 -7.89
N SER A 227 1.45 0.81 -6.66
CA SER A 227 1.05 -0.06 -5.57
C SER A 227 -0.24 -0.83 -5.88
N SER A 228 -1.11 -0.28 -6.71
CA SER A 228 -2.38 -0.89 -7.16
C SER A 228 -2.31 -1.55 -8.55
N ALA A 229 -1.15 -1.62 -9.20
CA ALA A 229 -1.00 -2.13 -10.57
C ALA A 229 -0.82 -3.67 -10.59
N ILE A 230 -1.92 -4.42 -10.49
CA ILE A 230 -1.95 -5.89 -10.49
C ILE A 230 -1.37 -6.42 -11.82
N PRO A 231 -0.29 -7.23 -11.82
CA PRO A 231 0.29 -7.77 -13.05
C PRO A 231 -0.72 -8.56 -13.90
N GLY A 232 -0.64 -8.39 -15.22
CA GLY A 232 -1.56 -9.00 -16.19
C GLY A 232 -2.88 -8.23 -16.35
N ALA A 233 -3.45 -7.74 -15.25
CA ALA A 233 -4.62 -6.87 -15.31
C ALA A 233 -4.25 -5.42 -15.67
N PHE A 234 -3.21 -4.86 -15.05
CA PHE A 234 -2.78 -3.47 -15.18
C PHE A 234 -1.36 -3.35 -15.70
N PRO A 235 -1.06 -2.27 -16.44
CA PRO A 235 0.29 -2.05 -16.91
C PRO A 235 1.18 -1.66 -15.72
N PRO A 236 2.44 -2.12 -15.71
CA PRO A 236 3.38 -1.68 -14.70
C PRO A 236 3.67 -0.18 -14.84
N VAL A 237 4.04 0.46 -13.73
CA VAL A 237 4.38 1.89 -13.68
C VAL A 237 5.89 2.05 -13.74
N ARG A 238 6.36 2.92 -14.65
CA ARG A 238 7.76 3.33 -14.73
C ARG A 238 8.04 4.46 -13.74
N ILE A 239 9.06 4.30 -12.92
CA ILE A 239 9.57 5.34 -12.03
C ILE A 239 11.00 5.64 -12.42
N SER A 240 11.26 6.88 -12.82
CA SER A 240 12.58 7.30 -13.27
C SER A 240 13.52 7.49 -12.08
N VAL A 241 14.73 6.97 -12.24
CA VAL A 241 15.79 6.98 -11.23
C VAL A 241 17.12 7.33 -11.87
N ASN A 242 18.03 7.86 -11.07
CA ASN A 242 19.41 8.08 -11.44
C ASN A 242 20.30 7.11 -10.67
N ALA A 243 21.23 6.47 -11.37
CA ALA A 243 22.30 5.68 -10.78
C ALA A 243 23.62 6.08 -11.45
N ASN A 244 24.64 6.41 -10.64
CA ASN A 244 25.97 6.80 -11.11
C ASN A 244 25.96 7.90 -12.19
N GLY A 245 25.08 8.89 -12.05
CA GLY A 245 24.97 10.02 -12.97
C GLY A 245 24.20 9.75 -14.28
N ARG A 246 23.61 8.56 -14.45
CA ARG A 246 22.79 8.20 -15.60
C ARG A 246 21.34 7.94 -15.21
N ALA A 247 20.43 8.37 -16.07
CA ALA A 247 18.99 8.14 -15.94
C ALA A 247 18.59 6.73 -16.40
N TYR A 248 17.71 6.11 -15.63
CA TYR A 248 17.13 4.79 -15.83
C TYR A 248 15.66 4.80 -15.42
N ASP A 249 14.94 3.73 -15.73
CA ASP A 249 13.58 3.50 -15.27
C ASP A 249 13.49 2.19 -14.49
N GLU A 250 12.96 2.25 -13.28
CA GLU A 250 12.51 1.09 -12.53
C GLU A 250 11.05 0.77 -12.88
N LEU A 251 10.72 -0.52 -12.89
CA LEU A 251 9.38 -1.00 -13.21
C LEU A 251 8.71 -1.51 -11.94
N HIS A 252 7.61 -0.86 -11.58
CA HIS A 252 6.89 -1.15 -10.36
C HIS A 252 5.49 -1.70 -10.66
N VAL A 253 5.11 -2.72 -9.89
CA VAL A 253 3.79 -3.34 -9.89
C VAL A 253 3.24 -3.39 -8.47
N ASP A 254 2.03 -3.94 -8.35
CA ASP A 254 1.32 -4.07 -7.09
C ASP A 254 2.23 -4.62 -5.96
N GLY A 255 2.21 -3.93 -4.82
CA GLY A 255 3.03 -4.31 -3.66
C GLY A 255 2.64 -5.68 -3.10
N GLY A 256 1.40 -6.08 -3.33
CA GLY A 256 0.80 -7.34 -2.92
C GLY A 256 1.45 -8.58 -3.51
N VAL A 257 2.18 -8.43 -4.62
CA VAL A 257 3.00 -9.49 -5.24
C VAL A 257 4.15 -9.93 -4.32
N SER A 258 4.72 -9.00 -3.55
CA SER A 258 5.83 -9.28 -2.62
C SER A 258 5.38 -9.49 -1.17
N ALA A 259 4.39 -8.73 -0.70
CA ALA A 259 3.70 -8.98 0.57
C ALA A 259 2.32 -8.30 0.60
N GLN A 260 1.30 -8.92 1.19
CA GLN A 260 -0.03 -8.32 1.30
C GLN A 260 -0.11 -7.33 2.47
N ILE A 261 0.70 -7.53 3.51
CA ILE A 261 0.76 -6.68 4.70
C ILE A 261 2.22 -6.41 5.03
N PHE A 262 2.56 -5.14 5.24
CA PHE A 262 3.88 -4.72 5.70
C PHE A 262 3.77 -3.82 6.91
N PHE A 263 4.75 -3.94 7.81
CA PHE A 263 4.89 -3.11 9.01
C PHE A 263 6.23 -2.38 9.01
N ALA A 264 7.31 -3.15 8.96
CA ALA A 264 8.68 -2.68 8.95
C ALA A 264 9.59 -3.78 8.37
N PRO A 265 10.80 -3.45 7.90
CA PRO A 265 11.71 -4.48 7.43
C PRO A 265 12.01 -5.51 8.52
N PRO A 266 12.18 -6.79 8.16
CA PRO A 266 12.52 -7.83 9.13
C PRO A 266 13.76 -7.43 9.96
N ARG A 267 13.77 -7.82 11.23
CA ARG A 267 14.90 -7.59 12.17
C ARG A 267 15.13 -6.13 12.56
N THR A 268 14.20 -5.21 12.24
CA THR A 268 14.24 -3.82 12.75
C THR A 268 14.21 -3.81 14.28
N ARG A 269 15.29 -3.29 14.91
CA ARG A 269 15.46 -3.27 16.37
C ARG A 269 14.88 -2.01 16.99
N PHE A 270 13.56 -1.85 16.97
CA PHE A 270 12.88 -0.64 17.46
C PHE A 270 13.28 -0.24 18.88
N ALA A 271 13.40 -1.21 19.80
CA ALA A 271 13.77 -0.93 21.19
C ALA A 271 15.12 -0.21 21.33
N ARG A 272 16.09 -0.48 20.43
CA ARG A 272 17.37 0.22 20.42
C ARG A 272 17.22 1.70 20.08
N PHE A 273 16.45 2.00 19.03
CA PHE A 273 16.20 3.38 18.60
C PHE A 273 15.40 4.16 19.63
N GLU A 274 14.41 3.52 20.26
CA GLU A 274 13.59 4.13 21.32
C GLU A 274 14.40 4.38 22.59
N GLN A 275 15.28 3.46 22.98
CA GLN A 275 16.17 3.69 24.12
C GLN A 275 17.02 4.95 23.92
N THR A 276 17.54 5.16 22.71
CA THR A 276 18.32 6.36 22.37
C THR A 276 17.45 7.63 22.31
N ALA A 277 16.24 7.55 21.75
CA ALA A 277 15.42 8.74 21.51
C ALA A 277 14.55 9.16 22.71
N PHE A 278 14.09 8.19 23.50
CA PHE A 278 13.07 8.37 24.55
C PHE A 278 13.53 7.85 25.93
N GLY A 279 14.69 7.21 26.02
CA GLY A 279 15.24 6.67 27.27
C GLY A 279 14.59 5.36 27.75
N ALA A 280 13.64 4.80 27.00
CA ALA A 280 13.00 3.52 27.28
C ALA A 280 12.37 2.93 26.01
N ALA A 281 12.12 1.62 26.02
CA ALA A 281 11.26 0.98 25.03
C ALA A 281 9.79 1.42 25.21
N ARG A 282 9.06 1.52 24.09
CA ARG A 282 7.65 1.91 24.03
C ARG A 282 6.73 0.70 23.98
N GLN A 283 5.52 0.88 24.50
CA GLN A 283 4.42 -0.03 24.24
C GLN A 283 3.96 0.15 22.79
N ARG A 284 3.92 -0.93 22.00
CA ARG A 284 3.54 -0.87 20.59
C ARG A 284 2.26 -1.65 20.34
N THR A 285 1.33 -1.05 19.60
CA THR A 285 0.15 -1.76 19.09
C THR A 285 0.14 -1.67 17.57
N LEU A 286 0.16 -2.81 16.89
CA LEU A 286 -0.05 -2.91 15.45
C LEU A 286 -1.48 -3.39 15.17
N TYR A 287 -2.27 -2.50 14.61
CA TYR A 287 -3.60 -2.79 14.07
C TYR A 287 -3.47 -3.18 12.60
N VAL A 288 -4.06 -4.31 12.23
CA VAL A 288 -4.04 -4.83 10.86
C VAL A 288 -5.46 -4.96 10.35
N ILE A 289 -5.79 -4.24 9.28
CA ILE A 289 -7.05 -4.44 8.56
C ILE A 289 -6.74 -5.22 7.30
N ARG A 290 -7.19 -6.47 7.28
CA ARG A 290 -7.00 -7.35 6.13
C ARG A 290 -8.25 -7.32 5.24
N ASN A 291 -8.09 -6.82 4.03
CA ASN A 291 -9.11 -6.75 2.98
C ASN A 291 -9.24 -8.11 2.28
N GLY A 292 -9.98 -9.03 2.91
CA GLY A 292 -10.31 -10.33 2.35
C GLY A 292 -10.77 -11.34 3.40
N LYS A 293 -11.38 -12.45 2.97
CA LYS A 293 -11.78 -13.58 3.84
C LYS A 293 -10.63 -14.54 4.13
N LEU A 294 -10.46 -14.96 5.38
CA LEU A 294 -9.36 -15.87 5.79
C LEU A 294 -9.53 -17.28 5.17
N THR A 295 -10.78 -17.67 4.93
CA THR A 295 -11.16 -18.90 4.24
C THR A 295 -10.96 -18.79 2.73
N PRO A 296 -10.76 -19.92 2.03
CA PRO A 296 -10.88 -19.99 0.57
C PRO A 296 -12.22 -19.42 0.08
N ASP A 297 -12.20 -18.86 -1.13
CA ASP A 297 -13.41 -18.35 -1.80
C ASP A 297 -13.51 -19.07 -3.15
N TYR A 298 -14.52 -19.92 -3.25
CA TYR A 298 -14.73 -20.73 -4.46
C TYR A 298 -15.30 -19.87 -5.57
N LYS A 299 -14.59 -19.82 -6.69
CA LYS A 299 -15.02 -19.16 -7.92
C LYS A 299 -14.53 -20.00 -9.10
N PRO A 300 -15.42 -20.53 -9.95
CA PRO A 300 -15.02 -21.11 -11.23
C PRO A 300 -14.18 -20.10 -12.01
N THR A 301 -13.03 -20.52 -12.53
CA THR A 301 -12.10 -19.65 -13.27
C THR A 301 -12.09 -20.08 -14.72
N ASP A 302 -12.21 -19.12 -15.65
CA ASP A 302 -12.09 -19.39 -17.08
C ASP A 302 -10.71 -19.98 -17.40
N GLU A 303 -10.67 -20.98 -18.29
CA GLU A 303 -9.45 -21.69 -18.67
C GLU A 303 -8.54 -20.88 -19.63
N ALA A 304 -8.84 -19.59 -19.83
CA ALA A 304 -7.99 -18.69 -20.60
C ALA A 304 -6.67 -18.42 -19.86
N VAL A 305 -5.54 -18.41 -20.60
CA VAL A 305 -4.19 -18.24 -20.06
C VAL A 305 -4.07 -17.06 -19.09
N LEU A 306 -4.64 -15.91 -19.46
CA LEU A 306 -4.55 -14.71 -18.65
C LEU A 306 -5.44 -14.75 -17.40
N SER A 307 -6.65 -15.33 -17.51
CA SER A 307 -7.53 -15.58 -16.38
C SER A 307 -6.89 -16.53 -15.36
N LEU A 308 -6.21 -17.59 -15.83
CA LEU A 308 -5.45 -18.51 -15.00
C LEU A 308 -4.24 -17.83 -14.34
N ALA A 309 -3.51 -16.97 -15.06
CA ALA A 309 -2.38 -16.23 -14.51
C ALA A 309 -2.82 -15.27 -13.39
N VAL A 310 -3.86 -14.47 -13.62
CA VAL A 310 -4.43 -13.55 -12.61
C VAL A 310 -4.99 -14.32 -11.40
N ARG A 311 -5.70 -15.43 -11.63
CA ARG A 311 -6.20 -16.30 -10.55
C ARG A 311 -5.05 -16.91 -9.73
N SER A 312 -3.97 -17.32 -10.39
CA SER A 312 -2.78 -17.87 -9.74
C SER A 312 -2.10 -16.83 -8.85
N ILE A 313 -1.90 -15.61 -9.36
CA ILE A 313 -1.37 -14.48 -8.58
C ILE A 313 -2.27 -14.21 -7.37
N THR A 314 -3.58 -14.07 -7.58
CA THR A 314 -4.56 -13.81 -6.50
C THR A 314 -4.58 -14.91 -5.45
N THR A 315 -4.39 -16.16 -5.87
CA THR A 315 -4.31 -17.30 -4.95
C THR A 315 -3.02 -17.24 -4.15
N LEU A 316 -1.87 -17.05 -4.79
CA LEU A 316 -0.58 -16.90 -4.11
C LEU A 316 -0.59 -15.74 -3.11
N THR A 317 -1.12 -14.57 -3.50
CA THR A 317 -1.21 -13.42 -2.61
C THR A 317 -2.14 -13.65 -1.43
N LYS A 318 -3.25 -14.37 -1.61
CA LYS A 318 -4.14 -14.76 -0.50
C LYS A 318 -3.41 -15.60 0.55
N TYR A 319 -2.65 -16.61 0.13
CA TYR A 319 -1.85 -17.43 1.04
C TYR A 319 -0.67 -16.64 1.64
N GLN A 320 -0.08 -15.72 0.88
CA GLN A 320 0.94 -14.79 1.38
C GLN A 320 0.38 -13.93 2.52
N GLY A 321 -0.84 -13.38 2.40
CA GLY A 321 -1.45 -12.59 3.47
C GLY A 321 -1.67 -13.37 4.77
N LEU A 322 -1.98 -14.68 4.69
CA LEU A 322 -2.03 -15.55 5.86
C LEU A 322 -0.64 -15.79 6.47
N SER A 323 0.38 -15.95 5.62
CA SER A 323 1.79 -16.04 6.05
C SER A 323 2.26 -14.76 6.74
N ASP A 324 1.91 -13.59 6.18
CA ASP A 324 2.23 -12.27 6.72
C ASP A 324 1.62 -12.08 8.11
N LEU A 325 0.34 -12.44 8.30
CA LEU A 325 -0.31 -12.38 9.61
C LEU A 325 0.37 -13.27 10.67
N ARG A 326 0.74 -14.51 10.30
CA ARG A 326 1.49 -15.41 11.20
C ARG A 326 2.88 -14.85 11.53
N ARG A 327 3.54 -14.26 10.55
CA ARG A 327 4.84 -13.61 10.74
C ARG A 327 4.73 -12.40 11.67
N LEU A 328 3.69 -11.58 11.51
CA LEU A 328 3.44 -10.43 12.39
C LEU A 328 3.14 -10.87 13.82
N ASP A 329 2.34 -11.93 14.03
CA ASP A 329 2.11 -12.50 15.37
C ASP A 329 3.42 -12.94 16.04
N ARG A 330 4.30 -13.63 15.30
CA ARG A 330 5.62 -14.01 15.81
C ARG A 330 6.48 -12.80 16.18
N ILE A 331 6.57 -11.80 15.29
CA ILE A 331 7.32 -10.56 15.56
C ILE A 331 6.74 -9.84 16.79
N ALA A 332 5.42 -9.85 16.96
CA ALA A 332 4.75 -9.27 18.12
C ALA A 332 5.25 -9.89 19.44
N ARG A 333 5.27 -11.23 19.49
CA ARG A 333 5.77 -12.01 20.64
C ARG A 333 7.24 -11.75 20.92
N GLU A 334 8.06 -11.62 19.88
CA GLU A 334 9.50 -11.37 20.00
C GLU A 334 9.85 -9.93 20.40
N THR A 335 8.96 -8.95 20.18
CA THR A 335 9.26 -7.51 20.33
C THR A 335 8.41 -6.77 21.36
N ASN A 336 7.65 -7.52 22.18
CA ASN A 336 6.69 -7.00 23.17
C ASN A 336 5.69 -6.00 22.54
N ALA A 337 5.28 -6.26 21.30
CA ALA A 337 4.24 -5.52 20.61
C ALA A 337 2.93 -6.30 20.66
N ARG A 338 1.80 -5.58 20.71
CA ARG A 338 0.47 -6.17 20.57
C ARG A 338 0.06 -6.12 19.11
N VAL A 339 -0.25 -7.27 18.50
CA VAL A 339 -0.86 -7.32 17.17
C VAL A 339 -2.35 -7.61 17.31
N LEU A 340 -3.15 -6.75 16.68
CA LEU A 340 -4.59 -6.90 16.55
C LEU A 340 -4.93 -6.91 15.07
N PHE A 341 -5.71 -7.87 14.62
CA PHE A 341 -6.15 -7.90 13.23
C PHE A 341 -7.66 -8.05 13.11
N THR A 342 -8.18 -7.62 11.97
CA THR A 342 -9.56 -7.83 11.58
C THR A 342 -9.64 -8.12 10.09
N SER A 343 -10.70 -8.79 9.65
CA SER A 343 -10.86 -9.25 8.27
C SER A 343 -12.34 -9.38 7.91
N ILE A 344 -12.62 -9.58 6.63
CA ILE A 344 -14.00 -9.80 6.16
C ILE A 344 -14.58 -11.02 6.90
N PRO A 345 -15.73 -10.88 7.57
CA PRO A 345 -16.38 -11.99 8.26
C PRO A 345 -16.68 -13.16 7.30
N SER A 346 -16.49 -14.40 7.74
CA SER A 346 -16.82 -15.59 6.95
C SER A 346 -18.29 -15.65 6.53
N GLY A 347 -19.20 -15.11 7.36
CA GLY A 347 -20.63 -15.02 7.08
C GLY A 347 -21.03 -13.99 6.02
N PHE A 348 -20.09 -13.20 5.46
CA PHE A 348 -20.39 -12.32 4.34
C PHE A 348 -20.39 -13.11 3.02
N THR A 349 -21.55 -13.24 2.40
CA THR A 349 -21.80 -14.18 1.28
C THR A 349 -22.12 -13.51 -0.06
N LYS A 350 -22.26 -12.18 -0.12
CA LYS A 350 -22.50 -11.50 -1.39
C LYS A 350 -21.34 -11.77 -2.35
N ALA A 351 -21.65 -12.22 -3.56
CA ALA A 351 -20.66 -12.41 -4.61
C ALA A 351 -20.51 -11.12 -5.42
N ALA A 352 -19.27 -10.70 -5.66
CA ALA A 352 -18.98 -9.60 -6.56
C ALA A 352 -19.16 -10.06 -8.02
N ARG A 353 -19.79 -9.22 -8.85
CA ARG A 353 -19.98 -9.50 -10.29
C ARG A 353 -18.72 -9.18 -11.11
N SER A 354 -17.89 -8.29 -10.59
CA SER A 354 -16.64 -7.79 -11.18
C SER A 354 -15.66 -7.40 -10.06
N GLU A 355 -14.43 -7.01 -10.42
CA GLU A 355 -13.40 -6.66 -9.43
C GLU A 355 -13.79 -5.42 -8.61
N PHE A 356 -14.39 -4.42 -9.25
CA PHE A 356 -14.85 -3.19 -8.62
C PHE A 356 -16.38 -3.03 -8.69
N ASP A 357 -17.10 -4.08 -8.32
CA ASP A 357 -18.57 -4.08 -8.23
C ASP A 357 -19.05 -3.10 -7.14
N ARG A 358 -19.63 -1.98 -7.57
CA ARG A 358 -20.11 -0.89 -6.70
C ARG A 358 -21.15 -1.36 -5.67
N GLU A 359 -22.03 -2.30 -6.03
CA GLU A 359 -23.07 -2.80 -5.14
C GLU A 359 -22.47 -3.70 -4.05
N TYR A 360 -21.57 -4.61 -4.45
CA TYR A 360 -20.79 -5.43 -3.53
C TYR A 360 -19.97 -4.58 -2.57
N MET A 361 -19.20 -3.62 -3.10
CA MET A 361 -18.36 -2.71 -2.32
C MET A 361 -19.19 -1.87 -1.35
N GLY A 362 -20.35 -1.37 -1.79
CA GLY A 362 -21.29 -0.64 -0.94
C GLY A 362 -21.83 -1.47 0.23
N GLU A 363 -22.12 -2.74 0.03
CA GLU A 363 -22.50 -3.64 1.13
C GLU A 363 -21.34 -3.99 2.05
N LEU A 364 -20.18 -4.29 1.47
CA LEU A 364 -18.98 -4.62 2.23
C LEU A 364 -18.53 -3.44 3.10
N PHE A 365 -18.67 -2.20 2.61
CA PHE A 365 -18.46 -0.99 3.40
C PHE A 365 -19.38 -0.97 4.63
N ARG A 366 -20.68 -1.26 4.47
CA ARG A 366 -21.63 -1.31 5.60
C ARG A 366 -21.29 -2.41 6.60
N VAL A 367 -20.80 -3.56 6.12
CA VAL A 367 -20.28 -4.63 7.00
C VAL A 367 -19.09 -4.12 7.80
N GLY A 368 -18.10 -3.52 7.14
CA GLY A 368 -16.95 -2.90 7.79
C GLY A 368 -17.38 -1.89 8.86
N GLU A 369 -18.29 -0.99 8.51
CA GLU A 369 -18.79 0.05 9.42
C GLU A 369 -19.42 -0.53 10.69
N ARG A 370 -20.28 -1.55 10.56
CA ARG A 370 -20.84 -2.27 11.72
C ARG A 370 -19.75 -2.93 12.56
N MET A 371 -18.77 -3.58 11.91
CA MET A 371 -17.67 -4.25 12.60
C MET A 371 -16.81 -3.25 13.40
N GLY A 372 -16.42 -2.14 12.79
CA GLY A 372 -15.65 -1.08 13.44
C GLY A 372 -16.38 -0.44 14.62
N MET A 373 -17.71 -0.27 14.50
CA MET A 373 -18.55 0.28 15.56
C MET A 373 -18.79 -0.68 16.73
N SER A 374 -18.67 -2.00 16.50
CA SER A 374 -18.99 -3.04 17.50
C SER A 374 -18.01 -3.11 18.67
N GLY A 375 -16.75 -2.68 18.48
CA GLY A 375 -15.67 -2.84 19.46
C GLY A 375 -15.18 -4.29 19.69
N ARG A 376 -15.75 -5.28 19.00
CA ARG A 376 -15.45 -6.73 19.18
C ARG A 376 -14.77 -7.40 17.98
N ALA A 377 -14.47 -6.62 16.95
CA ALA A 377 -13.96 -7.13 15.68
C ALA A 377 -12.45 -7.45 15.68
N TRP A 378 -11.72 -6.99 16.70
CA TRP A 378 -10.29 -7.23 16.83
C TRP A 378 -9.99 -8.63 17.35
N GLN A 379 -9.19 -9.36 16.59
CA GLN A 379 -8.65 -10.66 16.94
C GLN A 379 -7.17 -10.53 17.31
N SER A 380 -6.68 -11.45 18.14
CA SER A 380 -5.27 -11.56 18.54
C SER A 380 -4.80 -13.00 18.43
N GLY A 381 -3.51 -13.21 18.21
CA GLY A 381 -2.93 -14.54 17.98
C GLY A 381 -2.83 -14.89 16.49
N PRO A 382 -2.29 -16.08 16.16
CA PRO A 382 -2.14 -16.50 14.77
C PRO A 382 -3.52 -16.74 14.13
N PRO A 383 -3.71 -16.39 12.85
CA PRO A 383 -4.94 -16.73 12.16
C PRO A 383 -5.09 -18.26 12.08
N PRO A 384 -6.32 -18.80 12.15
CA PRO A 384 -6.57 -20.23 11.99
C PRO A 384 -6.06 -20.73 10.63
N ALA A 385 -5.80 -22.04 10.52
CA ALA A 385 -5.42 -22.63 9.25
C ALA A 385 -6.56 -22.44 8.21
N PRO A 386 -6.27 -22.12 6.94
CA PRO A 386 -7.30 -21.84 5.94
C PRO A 386 -8.30 -23.00 5.76
N ALA A 387 -7.90 -24.25 5.99
CA ALA A 387 -8.77 -25.43 5.92
C ALA A 387 -9.65 -25.66 7.17
N LEU A 388 -9.30 -25.03 8.31
CA LEU A 388 -10.02 -25.16 9.58
C LEU A 388 -10.94 -23.96 9.86
N ALA A 389 -11.06 -23.03 8.92
CA ALA A 389 -11.90 -21.85 9.04
C ALA A 389 -13.28 -22.02 8.36
N LEU A 390 -13.63 -23.25 7.95
CA LEU A 390 -14.91 -23.62 7.35
C LEU A 390 -16.09 -23.46 8.32
#